data_AF-A0A8J2IK81-F1
#
_entry.id   AF-A0A8J2IK81-F1
#
_cell.length_a   1.000
_cell.length_b   1.000
_cell.length_c   1.000
_cell.angle_alpha   90.00
_cell.angle_beta   90.00
_cell.angle_gamma   90.00
#
_symmetry.space_group_name_H-M   'P 1'
#
loop_
_entity.id
_entity.type
_entity.pdbx_description
1 polymer ?
#
loop_
_entity_poly.entity_id
_entity_poly.type
_entity_poly.pdbx_seq_one_letter_code
_entity_poly.pdbx_strand_id
1 'polypeptide(L)'
;MSSQVKNVTEFAYVTVNEGVNFSDESAAGKVYQNVIETVLRQPGARRVYHGFEVEDPSRLWLFLDWDTLDDHLNYPKSADHGPIIESLKPLVSFEKSINKHVTLNPFPPEDVLDSARSPVTEVLVAFFPGDYSISSRAAATRRLEQFAAQALKASPDWRGISYGWSVENDVPVRGDESKTGCMLVAFIGWPSLEAHQKFRETDDFKENIGLLREMEGLIKLSAFHVSCQSQEAKGLEERDAKRAHENGHGHGHEHSCGSGGCC
;
A
#
# COMPACT_ATOMS: atom_id res chain seq x y z
N MET A 1 22.15 15.30 1.12
CA MET A 1 21.73 14.17 0.28
C MET A 1 20.25 13.96 0.57
N SER A 2 19.38 14.00 -0.45
CA SER A 2 17.98 13.61 -0.29
C SER A 2 17.96 12.19 0.27
N SER A 3 17.34 11.96 1.42
CA SER A 3 17.13 10.60 1.91
C SER A 3 16.15 9.93 0.96
N GLN A 4 16.65 9.02 0.12
CA GLN A 4 15.85 8.21 -0.77
C GLN A 4 14.83 7.42 0.07
N VAL A 5 13.54 7.70 -0.09
CA VAL A 5 12.46 6.99 0.62
C VAL A 5 12.46 5.54 0.12
N LYS A 6 12.67 4.59 1.03
CA LYS A 6 12.75 3.16 0.74
C LYS A 6 11.44 2.45 1.12
N ASN A 7 11.25 1.24 0.61
CA ASN A 7 10.12 0.37 0.96
C ASN A 7 8.78 1.11 0.81
N VAL A 8 8.53 1.54 -0.42
CA VAL A 8 7.40 2.40 -0.77
C VAL A 8 6.37 1.57 -1.49
N THR A 9 5.10 1.74 -1.13
CA THR A 9 3.98 1.21 -1.89
C THR A 9 3.33 2.37 -2.65
N GLU A 10 3.27 2.26 -3.97
CA GLU A 10 2.38 3.07 -4.81
C GLU A 10 0.94 2.78 -4.38
N PHE A 11 0.21 3.83 -4.03
CA PHE A 11 -1.20 3.79 -3.69
C PHE A 11 -1.97 4.44 -4.84
N ALA A 12 -2.43 3.60 -5.78
CA ALA A 12 -3.04 4.07 -7.01
C ALA A 12 -4.37 3.39 -7.31
N TYR A 13 -5.24 4.10 -8.01
CA TYR A 13 -6.34 3.49 -8.74
C TYR A 13 -6.57 4.22 -10.05
N VAL A 14 -7.11 3.50 -11.01
CA VAL A 14 -7.66 4.06 -12.25
C VAL A 14 -9.16 3.86 -12.32
N THR A 15 -9.88 4.85 -12.85
CA THR A 15 -11.31 4.70 -13.14
C THR A 15 -11.46 4.01 -14.49
N VAL A 16 -12.08 2.83 -14.49
CA VAL A 16 -12.34 2.00 -15.67
C VAL A 16 -13.57 2.54 -16.41
N ASN A 17 -13.48 2.64 -17.74
CA ASN A 17 -14.58 3.10 -18.57
C ASN A 17 -15.74 2.07 -18.55
N GLU A 18 -16.97 2.55 -18.72
CA GLU A 18 -18.16 1.69 -18.73
C GLU A 18 -18.05 0.60 -19.81
N GLY A 19 -18.38 -0.64 -19.43
CA GLY A 19 -18.33 -1.81 -20.31
C GLY A 19 -16.95 -2.43 -20.53
N VAL A 20 -15.87 -1.85 -19.98
CA VAL A 20 -14.54 -2.46 -20.01
C VAL A 20 -14.42 -3.52 -18.92
N ASN A 21 -13.92 -4.70 -19.30
CA ASN A 21 -13.59 -5.78 -18.36
C ASN A 21 -12.09 -6.10 -18.41
N PHE A 22 -11.43 -6.06 -17.25
CA PHE A 22 -10.02 -6.41 -17.11
C PHE A 22 -9.79 -7.81 -16.51
N SER A 23 -10.85 -8.48 -16.10
CA SER A 23 -10.78 -9.74 -15.34
C SER A 23 -10.87 -11.01 -16.20
N ASP A 24 -10.82 -10.88 -17.53
CA ASP A 24 -10.93 -11.99 -18.48
C ASP A 24 -9.86 -11.94 -19.57
N GLU A 25 -9.91 -12.87 -20.54
CA GLU A 25 -8.96 -12.93 -21.67
C GLU A 25 -9.32 -11.98 -22.83
N SER A 26 -10.20 -10.99 -22.61
CA SER A 26 -10.54 -10.00 -23.62
C SER A 26 -9.33 -9.17 -24.04
N ALA A 27 -9.50 -8.37 -25.11
CA ALA A 27 -8.45 -7.44 -25.54
C ALA A 27 -8.06 -6.45 -24.40
N ALA A 28 -9.04 -5.97 -23.64
CA ALA A 28 -8.79 -5.10 -22.49
C ALA A 28 -8.04 -5.83 -21.37
N GLY A 29 -8.46 -7.05 -21.03
CA GLY A 29 -7.74 -7.90 -20.07
C GLY A 29 -6.29 -8.13 -20.47
N LYS A 30 -6.01 -8.42 -21.75
CA LYS A 30 -4.63 -8.57 -22.26
C LYS A 30 -3.81 -7.29 -22.19
N VAL A 31 -4.41 -6.12 -22.48
CA VAL A 31 -3.74 -4.82 -22.28
C VAL A 31 -3.36 -4.64 -20.82
N TYR A 32 -4.28 -4.94 -19.91
CA TYR A 32 -4.03 -4.81 -18.48
C TYR A 32 -2.96 -5.79 -17.96
N GLN A 33 -2.97 -7.05 -18.39
CA GLN A 33 -1.88 -7.98 -18.05
C GLN A 33 -0.53 -7.49 -18.55
N ASN A 34 -0.47 -6.92 -19.76
CA ASN A 34 0.77 -6.33 -20.28
C ASN A 34 1.25 -5.13 -19.46
N VAL A 35 0.35 -4.34 -18.86
CA VAL A 35 0.71 -3.26 -17.91
C VAL A 35 1.41 -3.85 -16.69
N ILE A 36 0.81 -4.87 -16.08
CA ILE A 36 1.35 -5.55 -14.90
C ILE A 36 2.73 -6.16 -15.19
N GLU A 37 2.84 -6.92 -16.28
CA GLU A 37 4.11 -7.53 -16.67
C GLU A 37 5.19 -6.50 -16.98
N THR A 38 4.82 -5.35 -17.55
CA THR A 38 5.77 -4.30 -17.90
C THR A 38 6.28 -3.57 -16.68
N VAL A 39 5.41 -3.24 -15.73
CA VAL A 39 5.83 -2.55 -14.51
C VAL A 39 6.67 -3.46 -13.61
N LEU A 40 6.36 -4.76 -13.53
CA LEU A 40 7.14 -5.73 -12.76
C LEU A 40 8.54 -6.02 -13.32
N ARG A 41 8.82 -5.60 -14.57
CA ARG A 41 10.18 -5.67 -15.15
C ARG A 41 11.04 -4.45 -14.82
N GLN A 42 10.46 -3.39 -14.25
CA GLN A 42 11.19 -2.16 -13.98
C GLN A 42 12.18 -2.33 -12.82
N PRO A 43 13.33 -1.62 -12.86
CA PRO A 43 14.23 -1.57 -11.72
C PRO A 43 13.49 -1.16 -10.45
N GLY A 44 13.77 -1.85 -9.34
CA GLY A 44 13.16 -1.57 -8.04
C GLY A 44 11.72 -2.04 -7.85
N ALA A 45 10.99 -2.44 -8.89
CA ALA A 45 9.66 -3.03 -8.74
C ALA A 45 9.75 -4.38 -8.00
N ARG A 46 8.84 -4.60 -7.04
CA ARG A 46 8.81 -5.79 -6.19
C ARG A 46 7.58 -6.63 -6.46
N ARG A 47 6.40 -6.17 -6.05
CA ARG A 47 5.15 -6.91 -6.18
C ARG A 47 3.99 -5.95 -6.40
N VAL A 48 3.07 -6.34 -7.27
CA VAL A 48 1.80 -5.64 -7.44
C VAL A 48 0.69 -6.43 -6.77
N TYR A 49 -0.21 -5.72 -6.10
CA TYR A 49 -1.50 -6.19 -5.63
C TYR A 49 -2.57 -5.39 -6.33
N HIS A 50 -3.50 -6.04 -7.01
CA HIS A 50 -4.51 -5.32 -7.78
C HIS A 50 -5.87 -5.97 -7.69
N GLY A 51 -6.91 -5.14 -7.70
CA GLY A 51 -8.29 -5.60 -7.54
C GLY A 51 -9.28 -4.46 -7.69
N PHE A 52 -10.51 -4.81 -7.99
CA PHE A 52 -11.60 -3.84 -8.02
C PHE A 52 -12.03 -3.49 -6.60
N GLU A 53 -12.39 -2.22 -6.41
CA GLU A 53 -13.09 -1.81 -5.20
C GLU A 53 -14.48 -2.46 -5.16
N VAL A 54 -14.85 -2.99 -3.99
CA VAL A 54 -16.16 -3.63 -3.80
C VAL A 54 -17.28 -2.60 -3.85
N GLU A 55 -17.10 -1.44 -3.23
CA GLU A 55 -18.10 -0.38 -3.13
C GLU A 55 -18.26 0.43 -4.42
N ASP A 56 -17.20 0.52 -5.23
CA ASP A 56 -17.22 1.22 -6.52
C ASP A 56 -16.43 0.39 -7.57
N PRO A 57 -17.10 -0.55 -8.25
CA PRO A 57 -16.46 -1.43 -9.23
C PRO A 57 -15.91 -0.71 -10.47
N SER A 58 -16.09 0.62 -10.60
CA SER A 58 -15.39 1.40 -11.61
C SER A 58 -13.92 1.67 -11.24
N ARG A 59 -13.51 1.46 -9.98
CA ARG A 59 -12.14 1.73 -9.51
C ARG A 59 -11.34 0.45 -9.48
N LEU A 60 -10.32 0.39 -10.32
CA LEU A 60 -9.30 -0.65 -10.29
C LEU A 60 -8.10 -0.15 -9.49
N TRP A 61 -7.91 -0.72 -8.31
CA TRP A 61 -6.78 -0.41 -7.43
C TRP A 61 -5.53 -1.16 -7.86
N LEU A 62 -4.39 -0.46 -7.81
CA LEU A 62 -3.04 -1.01 -7.85
C LEU A 62 -2.28 -0.54 -6.62
N PHE A 63 -1.79 -1.50 -5.85
CA PHE A 63 -0.79 -1.29 -4.83
C PHE A 63 0.51 -1.92 -5.30
N LEU A 64 1.50 -1.11 -5.63
CA LEU A 64 2.76 -1.60 -6.19
C LEU A 64 3.93 -1.28 -5.27
N ASP A 65 4.58 -2.32 -4.78
CA ASP A 65 5.76 -2.20 -3.94
C ASP A 65 7.00 -1.89 -4.78
N TRP A 66 7.73 -0.88 -4.33
CA TRP A 66 8.99 -0.43 -4.88
C TRP A 66 10.07 -0.47 -3.80
N ASP A 67 11.28 -0.82 -4.21
CA ASP A 67 12.46 -0.72 -3.36
C ASP A 67 12.67 0.72 -2.88
N THR A 68 12.48 1.70 -3.77
CA THR A 68 12.57 3.12 -3.45
C THR A 68 11.56 3.96 -4.24
N LEU A 69 11.24 5.15 -3.72
CA LEU A 69 10.43 6.14 -4.43
C LEU A 69 11.05 6.53 -5.77
N ASP A 70 12.38 6.68 -5.82
CA ASP A 70 13.08 7.09 -7.04
C ASP A 70 12.96 6.03 -8.15
N ASP A 71 12.90 4.74 -7.79
CA ASP A 71 12.68 3.67 -8.76
C ASP A 71 11.34 3.86 -9.49
N HIS A 72 10.26 4.13 -8.74
CA HIS A 72 8.97 4.46 -9.36
C HIS A 72 9.02 5.77 -10.15
N LEU A 73 9.58 6.85 -9.59
CA LEU A 73 9.64 8.15 -10.27
C LEU A 73 10.49 8.12 -11.56
N ASN A 74 11.35 7.12 -11.72
CA ASN A 74 12.10 6.89 -12.94
C ASN A 74 11.37 6.03 -13.97
N TYR A 75 10.38 5.22 -13.56
CA TYR A 75 9.60 4.39 -14.48
C TYR A 75 8.92 5.20 -15.60
N PRO A 76 8.26 6.35 -15.34
CA PRO A 76 7.69 7.18 -16.40
C PRO A 76 8.68 7.68 -17.46
N LYS A 77 9.99 7.63 -17.16
CA LYS A 77 11.08 8.02 -18.07
C LYS A 77 11.61 6.86 -18.91
N SER A 78 11.16 5.64 -18.64
CA SER A 78 11.53 4.45 -19.40
C SER A 78 10.89 4.45 -20.80
N ALA A 79 11.52 3.75 -21.74
CA ALA A 79 10.97 3.56 -23.08
C ALA A 79 9.66 2.75 -23.09
N ASP A 80 9.44 1.93 -22.05
CA ASP A 80 8.29 1.03 -21.95
C ASP A 80 7.02 1.74 -21.47
N HIS A 81 7.15 2.82 -20.68
CA HIS A 81 6.00 3.47 -20.04
C HIS A 81 5.04 4.13 -21.04
N GLY A 82 5.56 4.88 -22.02
CA GLY A 82 4.74 5.59 -23.01
C GLY A 82 3.77 4.67 -23.76
N PRO A 83 4.25 3.59 -24.41
CA PRO A 83 3.40 2.61 -25.08
C PRO A 83 2.31 2.00 -24.19
N ILE A 84 2.62 1.73 -22.92
CA ILE A 84 1.65 1.17 -21.96
C ILE A 84 0.54 2.17 -21.67
N ILE A 85 0.87 3.43 -21.39
CA ILE A 85 -0.13 4.47 -21.14
C ILE A 85 -1.02 4.68 -22.36
N GLU A 86 -0.46 4.73 -23.58
CA GLU A 86 -1.27 4.84 -24.80
C GLU A 86 -2.26 3.68 -24.96
N SER A 87 -1.85 2.45 -24.61
CA SER A 87 -2.74 1.28 -24.67
C SER A 87 -3.87 1.32 -23.64
N LEU A 88 -3.65 1.96 -22.48
CA LEU A 88 -4.64 2.10 -21.41
C LEU A 88 -5.63 3.25 -21.63
N LYS A 89 -5.23 4.34 -22.27
CA LYS A 89 -6.07 5.54 -22.50
C LYS A 89 -7.50 5.27 -22.98
N PRO A 90 -7.78 4.36 -23.95
CA PRO A 90 -9.16 4.12 -24.38
C PRO A 90 -10.00 3.35 -23.33
N LEU A 91 -9.36 2.74 -22.33
CA LEU A 91 -9.98 1.81 -21.39
C LEU A 91 -10.24 2.45 -20.01
N VAL A 92 -9.56 3.55 -19.69
CA VAL A 92 -9.61 4.19 -18.36
C VAL A 92 -9.67 5.71 -18.45
N SER A 93 -10.08 6.36 -17.36
CA SER A 93 -10.04 7.80 -17.16
C SER A 93 -8.95 8.17 -16.15
N PHE A 94 -7.82 8.65 -16.66
CA PHE A 94 -6.70 9.14 -15.82
C PHE A 94 -7.04 10.41 -15.03
N GLU A 95 -7.99 11.22 -15.51
CA GLU A 95 -8.43 12.44 -14.80
C GLU A 95 -9.15 12.12 -13.48
N LYS A 96 -9.77 10.93 -13.39
CA LYS A 96 -10.46 10.42 -12.20
C LYS A 96 -9.65 9.31 -11.53
N SER A 97 -8.34 9.49 -11.45
CA SER A 97 -7.40 8.49 -10.93
C SER A 97 -6.51 9.10 -9.86
N ILE A 98 -5.90 8.26 -9.03
CA ILE A 98 -4.85 8.70 -8.10
C ILE A 98 -3.59 7.89 -8.33
N ASN A 99 -2.45 8.53 -8.11
CA ASN A 99 -1.15 7.89 -8.02
C ASN A 99 -0.37 8.68 -6.94
N LYS A 100 -0.19 8.04 -5.79
CA LYS A 100 0.50 8.60 -4.61
C LYS A 100 1.31 7.49 -3.96
N HIS A 101 2.07 7.82 -2.92
CA HIS A 101 2.96 6.86 -2.27
C HIS A 101 2.71 6.78 -0.79
N VAL A 102 2.85 5.60 -0.22
CA VAL A 102 2.80 5.38 1.23
C VAL A 102 4.00 4.56 1.67
N THR A 103 4.52 4.88 2.86
CA THR A 103 5.50 4.01 3.55
C THR A 103 4.74 3.19 4.58
N LEU A 104 4.78 1.87 4.46
CA LEU A 104 3.99 0.96 5.28
C LEU A 104 4.83 0.24 6.33
N ASN A 105 4.18 -0.15 7.41
CA ASN A 105 4.73 -1.05 8.42
C ASN A 105 3.65 -2.03 8.89
N PRO A 106 3.88 -3.36 8.80
CA PRO A 106 5.02 -4.02 8.14
C PRO A 106 5.04 -3.82 6.61
N PHE A 107 6.23 -3.88 6.02
CA PHE A 107 6.47 -3.90 4.57
C PHE A 107 7.28 -5.15 4.18
N PRO A 108 6.93 -5.86 3.11
CA PRO A 108 5.77 -5.64 2.23
C PRO A 108 4.43 -5.98 2.93
N PRO A 109 3.30 -5.37 2.53
CA PRO A 109 1.97 -5.61 3.11
C PRO A 109 1.32 -6.94 2.68
N GLU A 110 2.10 -8.00 2.43
CA GLU A 110 1.62 -9.24 1.82
C GLU A 110 0.59 -10.00 2.66
N ASP A 111 0.70 -9.95 3.99
CA ASP A 111 -0.24 -10.62 4.89
C ASP A 111 -1.68 -10.12 4.75
N VAL A 112 -1.83 -8.86 4.36
CA VAL A 112 -3.12 -8.18 4.31
C VAL A 112 -3.60 -7.89 2.89
N LEU A 113 -2.72 -7.84 1.89
CA LEU A 113 -3.09 -7.60 0.49
C LEU A 113 -3.07 -8.85 -0.40
N ASP A 114 -2.44 -9.96 0.02
CA ASP A 114 -2.50 -11.20 -0.76
C ASP A 114 -3.79 -11.98 -0.46
N SER A 115 -4.59 -12.27 -1.49
CA SER A 115 -5.86 -12.98 -1.33
C SER A 115 -5.74 -14.40 -0.76
N ALA A 116 -4.57 -15.04 -0.87
CA ALA A 116 -4.33 -16.33 -0.22
C ALA A 116 -4.23 -16.21 1.32
N ARG A 117 -3.82 -15.04 1.82
CA ARG A 117 -3.66 -14.75 3.27
C ARG A 117 -4.89 -14.01 3.83
N SER A 118 -5.34 -13.00 3.08
CA SER A 118 -6.48 -12.13 3.38
C SER A 118 -7.36 -11.97 2.14
N PRO A 119 -8.36 -12.87 1.94
CA PRO A 119 -9.27 -12.82 0.79
C PRO A 119 -9.96 -11.48 0.55
N VAL A 120 -10.19 -10.72 1.62
CA VAL A 120 -10.71 -9.36 1.59
C VAL A 120 -9.80 -8.46 2.42
N THR A 121 -9.49 -7.28 1.89
CA THR A 121 -8.77 -6.23 2.61
C THR A 121 -9.69 -5.03 2.79
N GLU A 122 -9.86 -4.56 4.02
CA GLU A 122 -10.37 -3.21 4.27
C GLU A 122 -9.22 -2.22 4.09
N VAL A 123 -9.43 -1.21 3.25
CA VAL A 123 -8.53 -0.07 3.08
C VAL A 123 -9.15 1.13 3.80
N LEU A 124 -8.62 1.42 4.98
CA LEU A 124 -9.03 2.56 5.79
C LEU A 124 -8.08 3.74 5.51
N VAL A 125 -8.64 4.90 5.20
CA VAL A 125 -7.89 6.11 4.85
C VAL A 125 -8.37 7.28 5.69
N ALA A 126 -7.49 7.80 6.54
CA ALA A 126 -7.70 9.00 7.34
C ALA A 126 -6.94 10.18 6.70
N PHE A 127 -7.67 11.22 6.32
CA PHE A 127 -7.13 12.43 5.69
C PHE A 127 -6.92 13.54 6.72
N PHE A 128 -5.79 14.25 6.60
CA PHE A 128 -5.38 15.34 7.47
C PHE A 128 -4.84 16.51 6.63
N PRO A 129 -4.71 17.74 7.18
CA PRO A 129 -4.09 18.85 6.47
C PRO A 129 -2.69 18.51 5.91
N GLY A 130 -2.28 19.14 4.80
CA GLY A 130 -0.97 18.87 4.20
C GLY A 130 0.22 19.24 5.09
N ASP A 131 0.03 20.19 6.01
CA ASP A 131 1.00 20.63 7.01
C ASP A 131 0.87 19.91 8.36
N TYR A 132 0.15 18.79 8.42
CA TYR A 132 -0.05 18.02 9.64
C TYR A 132 1.29 17.57 10.25
N SER A 133 1.57 18.10 11.44
CA SER A 133 2.87 18.03 12.09
C SER A 133 3.33 16.59 12.37
N ILE A 134 4.64 16.37 12.46
CA ILE A 134 5.22 15.06 12.80
C ILE A 134 4.67 14.53 14.14
N SER A 135 4.54 15.40 15.15
CA SER A 135 3.96 15.03 16.45
C SER A 135 2.48 14.64 16.33
N SER A 136 1.71 15.33 15.51
CA SER A 136 0.30 15.00 15.27
C SER A 136 0.17 13.68 14.50
N ARG A 137 1.04 13.44 13.50
CA ARG A 137 1.14 12.14 12.81
C ARG A 137 1.40 11.00 13.79
N ALA A 138 2.37 11.17 14.69
CA ALA A 138 2.66 10.17 15.72
C ALA A 138 1.48 9.92 16.66
N ALA A 139 0.73 10.97 17.04
CA ALA A 139 -0.46 10.82 17.87
C ALA A 139 -1.59 10.07 17.15
N ALA A 140 -1.88 10.40 15.88
CA ALA A 140 -2.85 9.69 15.06
C ALA A 140 -2.47 8.21 14.86
N THR A 141 -1.18 7.93 14.57
CA THR A 141 -0.68 6.55 14.48
C THR A 141 -0.89 5.77 15.79
N ARG A 142 -0.61 6.37 16.95
CA ARG A 142 -0.85 5.71 18.25
C ARG A 142 -2.33 5.38 18.47
N ARG A 143 -3.26 6.21 18.00
CA ARG A 143 -4.69 5.92 18.10
C ARG A 143 -5.12 4.78 17.18
N LEU A 144 -4.55 4.68 15.98
CA LEU A 144 -4.72 3.52 15.11
C LEU A 144 -4.18 2.24 15.75
N GLU A 145 -2.99 2.31 16.36
CA GLU A 145 -2.37 1.18 17.07
C GLU A 145 -3.20 0.74 18.28
N GLN A 146 -3.77 1.68 19.03
CA GLN A 146 -4.69 1.40 20.13
C GLN A 146 -5.97 0.72 19.62
N PHE A 147 -6.55 1.20 18.52
CA PHE A 147 -7.72 0.56 17.90
C PHE A 147 -7.38 -0.86 17.43
N ALA A 148 -6.21 -1.07 16.82
CA ALA A 148 -5.78 -2.41 16.44
C ALA A 148 -5.60 -3.32 17.65
N ALA A 149 -5.04 -2.81 18.75
CA ALA A 149 -4.81 -3.58 19.96
C ALA A 149 -6.07 -3.92 20.75
N GLN A 150 -7.05 -3.01 20.78
CA GLN A 150 -8.26 -3.14 21.61
C GLN A 150 -9.44 -3.71 20.85
N ALA A 151 -9.59 -3.39 19.55
CA ALA A 151 -10.70 -3.85 18.73
C ALA A 151 -10.27 -4.98 17.78
N LEU A 152 -9.32 -4.74 16.87
CA LEU A 152 -9.01 -5.72 15.82
C LEU A 152 -8.52 -7.05 16.40
N LYS A 153 -7.60 -7.01 17.37
CA LYS A 153 -7.06 -8.20 18.04
C LYS A 153 -8.10 -9.03 18.81
N ALA A 154 -9.25 -8.45 19.16
CA ALA A 154 -10.32 -9.17 19.82
C ALA A 154 -11.12 -10.04 18.83
N SER A 155 -11.05 -9.74 17.53
CA SER A 155 -11.71 -10.53 16.50
C SER A 155 -10.88 -11.77 16.14
N PRO A 156 -11.46 -12.99 16.21
CA PRO A 156 -10.78 -14.21 15.77
C PRO A 156 -10.57 -14.26 14.24
N ASP A 157 -11.30 -13.43 13.49
CA ASP A 157 -11.24 -13.38 12.03
C ASP A 157 -10.20 -12.37 11.51
N TRP A 158 -9.62 -11.54 12.38
CA TRP A 158 -8.62 -10.56 11.98
C TRP A 158 -7.34 -11.24 11.47
N ARG A 159 -6.87 -10.87 10.27
CA ARG A 159 -5.69 -11.47 9.61
C ARG A 159 -4.42 -10.65 9.69
N GLY A 160 -4.50 -9.42 10.18
CA GLY A 160 -3.34 -8.53 10.29
C GLY A 160 -3.67 -7.09 9.91
N ILE A 161 -2.69 -6.21 10.09
CA ILE A 161 -2.76 -4.81 9.67
C ILE A 161 -1.39 -4.38 9.14
N SER A 162 -1.37 -3.62 8.05
CA SER A 162 -0.22 -2.84 7.61
C SER A 162 -0.65 -1.40 7.36
N TYR A 163 0.07 -0.43 7.91
CA TYR A 163 -0.35 0.96 7.88
C TYR A 163 0.82 1.92 7.75
N GLY A 164 0.52 3.14 7.34
CA GLY A 164 1.49 4.22 7.36
C GLY A 164 1.05 5.47 6.61
N TRP A 165 1.98 6.40 6.47
CA TRP A 165 1.69 7.75 5.98
C TRP A 165 2.00 7.89 4.50
N SER A 166 1.27 8.79 3.85
CA SER A 166 1.64 9.26 2.53
C SER A 166 2.99 9.97 2.55
N VAL A 167 3.75 9.77 1.48
CA VAL A 167 4.98 10.53 1.23
C VAL A 167 4.61 11.96 0.84
N GLU A 168 3.59 12.12 0.01
CA GLU A 168 3.09 13.43 -0.41
C GLU A 168 2.09 14.04 0.58
N ASN A 169 1.96 15.36 0.50
CA ASN A 169 1.08 16.17 1.36
C ASN A 169 -0.09 16.81 0.59
N ASP A 170 -0.29 16.40 -0.66
CA ASP A 170 -1.30 16.91 -1.59
C ASP A 170 -2.20 15.78 -2.13
N VAL A 171 -2.43 14.74 -1.33
CA VAL A 171 -3.33 13.62 -1.66
C VAL A 171 -4.78 14.14 -1.73
N PRO A 172 -5.51 13.93 -2.83
CA PRO A 172 -6.92 14.31 -2.95
C PRO A 172 -7.78 13.62 -1.90
N VAL A 173 -8.64 14.39 -1.22
CA VAL A 173 -9.56 13.83 -0.22
C VAL A 173 -10.68 13.08 -0.93
N ARG A 174 -10.80 11.78 -0.65
CA ARG A 174 -11.80 10.92 -1.29
C ARG A 174 -13.22 11.50 -1.12
N GLY A 175 -13.91 11.76 -2.22
CA GLY A 175 -15.27 12.32 -2.24
C GLY A 175 -15.36 13.83 -1.99
N ASP A 176 -14.23 14.53 -1.91
CA ASP A 176 -14.14 16.00 -1.97
C ASP A 176 -12.78 16.36 -2.60
N GLU A 177 -12.67 16.11 -3.91
CA GLU A 177 -11.41 16.28 -4.67
C GLU A 177 -10.96 17.75 -4.78
N SER A 178 -11.79 18.70 -4.32
CA SER A 178 -11.40 20.11 -4.16
C SER A 178 -10.41 20.32 -3.01
N LYS A 179 -10.27 19.34 -2.11
CA LYS A 179 -9.34 19.36 -0.98
C LYS A 179 -8.22 18.36 -1.18
N THR A 180 -7.05 18.73 -0.68
CA THR A 180 -5.87 17.86 -0.62
C THR A 180 -5.25 17.89 0.77
N GLY A 181 -4.45 16.87 1.08
CA GLY A 181 -3.75 16.78 2.36
C GLY A 181 -2.79 15.61 2.43
N CYS A 182 -2.37 15.24 3.63
CA CYS A 182 -1.67 13.97 3.84
C CYS A 182 -2.67 12.90 4.31
N MET A 183 -2.32 11.63 4.12
CA MET A 183 -3.14 10.51 4.58
C MET A 183 -2.38 9.52 5.45
N LEU A 184 -3.07 8.98 6.44
CA LEU A 184 -2.73 7.74 7.12
C LEU A 184 -3.60 6.64 6.52
N VAL A 185 -2.99 5.64 5.90
CA VAL A 185 -3.68 4.46 5.35
C VAL A 185 -3.45 3.26 6.26
N ALA A 186 -4.45 2.39 6.38
CA ALA A 186 -4.34 1.07 6.97
C ALA A 186 -5.00 0.03 6.05
N PHE A 187 -4.26 -1.01 5.73
CA PHE A 187 -4.73 -2.24 5.11
C PHE A 187 -5.00 -3.26 6.20
N ILE A 188 -6.24 -3.72 6.33
CA ILE A 188 -6.69 -4.65 7.36
C ILE A 188 -7.23 -5.91 6.69
N GLY A 189 -6.66 -7.06 7.03
CA GLY A 189 -6.99 -8.33 6.40
C GLY A 189 -8.18 -9.04 7.04
N TRP A 190 -9.07 -9.57 6.20
CA TRP A 190 -10.29 -10.28 6.57
C TRP A 190 -10.50 -11.54 5.71
N PRO A 191 -11.13 -12.60 6.24
CA PRO A 191 -11.50 -13.77 5.46
C PRO A 191 -12.67 -13.52 4.50
N SER A 192 -13.52 -12.52 4.80
CA SER A 192 -14.66 -12.14 3.97
C SER A 192 -15.21 -10.76 4.37
N LEU A 193 -16.03 -10.16 3.50
CA LEU A 193 -16.79 -8.94 3.82
C LEU A 193 -17.73 -9.17 5.02
N GLU A 194 -18.35 -10.34 5.10
CA GLU A 194 -19.27 -10.69 6.18
C GLU A 194 -18.54 -10.76 7.54
N ALA A 195 -17.31 -11.27 7.58
CA ALA A 195 -16.52 -11.31 8.81
C ALA A 195 -16.19 -9.90 9.31
N HIS A 196 -15.79 -9.00 8.41
CA HIS A 196 -15.59 -7.60 8.78
C HIS A 196 -16.90 -6.94 9.26
N GLN A 197 -18.03 -7.17 8.56
CA GLN A 197 -19.32 -6.65 8.97
C GLN A 197 -19.74 -7.15 10.36
N LYS A 198 -19.54 -8.43 10.66
CA LYS A 198 -19.77 -9.01 11.99
C LYS A 198 -18.88 -8.38 13.05
N PHE A 199 -17.60 -8.16 12.75
CA PHE A 199 -16.69 -7.46 13.66
C PHE A 199 -17.21 -6.06 14.02
N ARG A 200 -17.74 -5.30 13.06
CA ARG A 200 -18.29 -3.96 13.31
C ARG A 200 -19.50 -3.97 14.24
N GLU A 201 -20.16 -5.11 14.39
CA GLU A 201 -21.29 -5.26 15.32
C GLU A 201 -20.87 -5.64 16.75
N THR A 202 -19.60 -5.94 16.99
CA THR A 202 -19.08 -6.27 18.31
C THR A 202 -18.98 -5.05 19.23
N ASP A 203 -19.04 -5.28 20.54
CA ASP A 203 -18.83 -4.24 21.55
C ASP A 203 -17.40 -3.70 21.48
N ASP A 204 -16.40 -4.57 21.30
CA ASP A 204 -15.00 -4.17 21.14
C ASP A 204 -14.82 -3.15 19.99
N PHE A 205 -15.51 -3.31 18.86
CA PHE A 205 -15.49 -2.30 17.81
C PHE A 205 -16.22 -1.02 18.23
N LYS A 206 -17.45 -1.15 18.74
CA LYS A 206 -18.35 -0.01 19.05
C LYS A 206 -17.76 0.90 20.12
N GLU A 207 -17.10 0.33 21.12
CA GLU A 207 -16.44 1.06 22.20
C GLU A 207 -15.15 1.75 21.74
N ASN A 208 -14.44 1.19 20.75
CA ASN A 208 -13.12 1.67 20.34
C ASN A 208 -13.09 2.47 19.04
N ILE A 209 -14.16 2.50 18.24
CA ILE A 209 -14.21 3.24 16.96
C ILE A 209 -13.97 4.75 17.10
N GLY A 210 -14.23 5.31 18.29
CA GLY A 210 -13.89 6.70 18.64
C GLY A 210 -12.40 7.01 18.49
N LEU A 211 -11.52 6.02 18.71
CA LEU A 211 -10.07 6.17 18.51
C LEU A 211 -9.72 6.61 17.08
N LEU A 212 -10.50 6.16 16.08
CA LEU A 212 -10.29 6.53 14.68
C LEU A 212 -11.07 7.78 14.29
N ARG A 213 -12.33 7.90 14.74
CA ARG A 213 -13.23 8.99 14.33
C ARG A 213 -12.91 10.33 14.99
N GLU A 214 -12.22 10.31 16.12
CA GLU A 214 -11.91 11.50 16.93
C GLU A 214 -10.40 11.81 16.93
N MET A 215 -9.68 11.37 15.91
CA MET A 215 -8.30 11.81 15.69
C MET A 215 -8.27 13.32 15.50
N GLU A 216 -7.38 14.00 16.22
CA GLU A 216 -7.24 15.45 16.13
C GLU A 216 -6.84 15.87 14.72
N GLY A 217 -7.53 16.86 14.16
CA GLY A 217 -7.26 17.37 12.80
C GLY A 217 -7.75 16.45 11.68
N LEU A 218 -8.50 15.38 11.98
CA LEU A 218 -9.11 14.52 10.97
C LEU A 218 -10.07 15.33 10.09
N ILE A 219 -9.77 15.38 8.79
CA ILE A 219 -10.65 15.98 7.78
C ILE A 219 -11.72 14.98 7.37
N LYS A 220 -11.31 13.72 7.13
CA LYS A 220 -12.20 12.66 6.69
C LYS A 220 -11.63 11.29 7.02
N LEU A 221 -12.49 10.37 7.45
CA LEU A 221 -12.20 8.95 7.52
C LEU A 221 -13.02 8.25 6.43
N SER A 222 -12.36 7.47 5.58
CA SER A 222 -12.99 6.65 4.54
C SER A 222 -12.56 5.19 4.71
N ALA A 223 -13.43 4.27 4.32
CA ALA A 223 -13.13 2.85 4.25
C ALA A 223 -13.77 2.28 2.98
N PHE A 224 -13.08 1.35 2.34
CA PHE A 224 -13.56 0.56 1.22
C PHE A 224 -12.86 -0.81 1.24
N HIS A 225 -13.34 -1.75 0.44
CA HIS A 225 -12.77 -3.08 0.36
C HIS A 225 -12.21 -3.39 -1.01
N VAL A 226 -11.16 -4.20 -1.03
CA VAL A 226 -10.58 -4.79 -2.23
C VAL A 226 -10.37 -6.28 -2.00
N SER A 227 -10.41 -7.05 -3.09
CA SER A 227 -9.88 -8.42 -3.12
C SER A 227 -8.79 -8.45 -4.17
N CYS A 228 -7.55 -8.56 -3.72
CA CYS A 228 -6.39 -8.38 -4.58
C CYS A 228 -5.83 -9.72 -5.08
N GLN A 229 -5.54 -9.76 -6.37
CA GLN A 229 -4.59 -10.70 -6.94
C GLN A 229 -3.19 -10.11 -6.81
N SER A 230 -2.19 -10.95 -6.58
CA SER A 230 -0.80 -10.55 -6.45
C SER A 230 0.05 -11.14 -7.57
N GLN A 231 1.03 -10.37 -8.04
CA GLN A 231 2.06 -10.82 -8.97
C GLN A 231 3.39 -10.18 -8.59
N GLU A 232 4.48 -10.95 -8.60
CA GLU A 232 5.79 -10.45 -8.21
C GLU A 232 6.78 -10.37 -9.37
N ALA A 233 7.74 -9.46 -9.23
CA ALA A 233 8.83 -9.28 -10.16
C ALA A 233 9.69 -10.55 -10.20
N LYS A 234 10.07 -10.97 -11.41
CA LYS A 234 10.91 -12.15 -11.60
C LYS A 234 12.23 -12.00 -10.84
N GLY A 235 12.60 -13.03 -10.10
CA GLY A 235 13.85 -13.07 -9.35
C GLY A 235 13.83 -12.25 -8.06
N LEU A 236 12.65 -11.89 -7.53
CA LEU A 236 12.53 -11.08 -6.32
C LEU A 236 13.21 -11.75 -5.11
N GLU A 237 12.94 -13.04 -4.89
CA GLU A 237 13.52 -13.80 -3.78
C GLU A 237 15.06 -13.80 -3.83
N GLU A 238 15.66 -14.03 -5.00
CA GLU A 238 17.12 -14.02 -5.14
C GLU A 238 17.71 -12.61 -4.96
N ARG A 239 16.99 -11.55 -5.38
CA ARG A 239 17.39 -10.16 -5.12
C ARG A 239 17.40 -9.86 -3.63
N ASP A 240 16.37 -10.28 -2.90
CA ASP A 240 16.25 -10.06 -1.46
C ASP A 240 17.30 -10.87 -0.68
N ALA A 241 17.55 -12.13 -1.06
CA ALA A 241 18.59 -12.95 -0.47
C ALA A 241 20.00 -12.34 -0.63
N LYS A 242 20.31 -11.80 -1.82
CA LYS A 242 21.58 -11.10 -2.06
C LYS A 242 21.73 -9.85 -1.19
N ARG A 243 20.68 -9.03 -1.09
CA ARG A 243 20.68 -7.83 -0.24
C ARG A 243 20.88 -8.17 1.24
N ALA A 244 20.23 -9.23 1.73
CA ALA A 244 20.42 -9.70 3.10
C ALA A 244 21.87 -10.13 3.36
N HIS A 245 22.47 -10.83 2.41
CA HIS A 245 23.87 -11.25 2.48
C HIS A 245 24.84 -10.05 2.50
N GLU A 246 24.65 -9.07 1.62
CA GLU A 246 25.47 -7.84 1.55
C GLU A 246 25.39 -7.02 2.84
N ASN A 247 24.18 -6.88 3.42
CA ASN A 247 23.99 -6.17 4.68
C ASN A 247 24.55 -6.94 5.89
N GLY A 248 24.58 -8.28 5.84
CA GLY A 248 25.14 -9.13 6.90
C GLY A 248 26.67 -9.12 6.98
N HIS A 249 27.38 -8.83 5.88
CA HIS A 249 28.85 -8.81 5.86
C HIS A 249 29.45 -7.47 6.34
N GLY A 250 28.63 -6.42 6.55
CA GLY A 250 29.08 -5.11 7.03
C GLY A 250 29.27 -4.98 8.55
N HIS A 251 28.92 -6.00 9.34
CA HIS A 251 28.97 -5.96 10.82
C HIS A 251 29.97 -6.93 11.46
N GLY A 252 30.89 -7.50 10.68
CA GLY A 252 31.86 -8.47 11.17
C GLY A 252 33.30 -8.18 10.78
N HIS A 253 33.90 -7.09 11.27
CA HIS A 253 35.33 -7.03 11.60
C HIS A 253 35.74 -5.68 12.20
N GLU A 254 35.78 -5.60 13.53
CA GLU A 254 36.79 -4.82 14.27
C GLU A 254 36.85 -5.26 15.74
N HIS A 255 37.13 -6.55 15.97
CA HIS A 255 37.78 -6.97 17.20
C HIS A 255 39.23 -7.30 16.86
N SER A 256 40.07 -6.26 16.89
CA SER A 256 41.51 -6.43 17.04
C SER A 256 41.75 -7.14 18.38
N CYS A 257 42.03 -8.45 18.30
CA CYS A 257 42.59 -9.21 19.41
C CYS A 257 43.93 -8.59 19.78
N GLY A 258 43.97 -7.92 20.94
CA GLY A 258 45.20 -7.57 21.61
C GLY A 258 46.04 -8.84 21.82
N SER A 259 47.17 -8.90 21.14
CA SER A 259 48.19 -9.92 21.33
C SER A 259 48.78 -9.80 22.74
N GLY A 260 48.34 -10.67 23.64
CA GLY A 260 49.07 -11.04 24.84
C GLY A 260 49.73 -12.40 24.65
N GLY A 261 51.04 -12.50 24.89
CA GLY A 261 51.72 -13.80 24.90
C GLY A 261 53.25 -13.77 24.94
N CYS A 262 53.80 -13.56 26.14
CA CYS A 262 55.03 -14.12 26.73
C CYS A 262 56.32 -14.29 25.91
N CYS A 263 57.38 -13.61 26.35
CA CYS A 263 58.61 -14.20 26.92
C CYS A 263 59.13 -13.26 28.01
#